data_AF-A0A851VB84-F1
#
_entry.id   AF-A0A851VB84-F1
#
_cell.length_a   1.000
_cell.length_b   1.000
_cell.length_c   1.000
_cell.angle_alpha   90.00
_cell.angle_beta   90.00
_cell.angle_gamma   90.00
#
_symmetry.space_group_name_H-M   'P 1'
#
loop_
_entity.id
_entity.type
_entity.pdbx_description
1 polymer ?
#
loop_
_entity_poly.entity_id
_entity_poly.type
_entity_poly.pdbx_seq_one_letter_code
_entity_poly.pdbx_strand_id
1 'polypeptide(L)'
;PIGTREYYLPEWILFGCYHGQPATIWSLGILLHHLVCGHLPFKTREDIVRGLLFFPPRVSQECQHLIRWCLCMDPADRPCLEDLMEHSWLQK
;
A
#
# COMPACT_ATOMS: atom_id res chain seq x y z
N PRO A 1 -9.87 -8.87 -13.50
CA PRO A 1 -10.48 -7.55 -13.23
C PRO A 1 -10.13 -6.50 -14.28
N ILE A 2 -11.09 -5.64 -14.60
CA ILE A 2 -10.86 -4.39 -15.32
C ILE A 2 -10.40 -3.38 -14.26
N GLY A 3 -9.11 -3.03 -14.27
CA GLY A 3 -8.48 -2.11 -13.33
C GLY A 3 -7.03 -1.84 -13.72
N THR A 4 -6.48 -0.73 -13.25
CA THR A 4 -5.07 -0.34 -13.47
C THR A 4 -4.16 -1.38 -12.82
N ARG A 5 -3.29 -2.03 -13.60
CA ARG A 5 -2.54 -3.24 -13.21
C ARG A 5 -1.65 -3.00 -11.99
N GLU A 6 -1.17 -1.79 -11.85
CA GLU A 6 -0.27 -1.31 -10.80
C GLU A 6 -0.96 -1.17 -9.43
N TYR A 7 -2.30 -1.23 -9.41
CA TYR A 7 -3.12 -1.23 -8.21
C TYR A 7 -3.67 -2.62 -7.87
N TYR A 8 -3.23 -3.67 -8.58
CA TYR A 8 -3.67 -5.02 -8.25
C TYR A 8 -3.23 -5.40 -6.83
N LEU A 9 -4.09 -6.16 -6.18
CA LEU A 9 -3.92 -6.62 -4.82
C LEU A 9 -3.12 -7.94 -4.83
N PRO A 10 -2.22 -8.18 -3.87
CA PRO A 10 -1.50 -9.45 -3.81
C PRO A 10 -2.44 -10.64 -3.61
N GLU A 11 -3.45 -10.53 -2.75
CA GLU A 11 -4.46 -11.57 -2.51
C GLU A 11 -5.30 -11.86 -3.77
N TRP A 12 -5.59 -10.85 -4.58
CA TRP A 12 -6.28 -11.05 -5.85
C TRP A 12 -5.38 -11.78 -6.85
N ILE A 13 -4.09 -11.42 -6.93
CA ILE A 13 -3.13 -12.05 -7.84
C ILE A 13 -2.95 -13.53 -7.49
N LEU A 14 -2.89 -13.86 -6.20
CA LEU A 14 -2.61 -15.20 -5.68
C LEU A 14 -3.85 -16.10 -5.60
N PHE A 15 -4.99 -15.55 -5.17
CA PHE A 15 -6.17 -16.35 -4.80
C PHE A 15 -7.43 -15.99 -5.60
N GLY A 16 -7.41 -14.90 -6.37
CA GLY A 16 -8.55 -14.49 -7.19
C GLY A 16 -9.75 -13.97 -6.38
N CYS A 17 -9.53 -13.56 -5.13
CA CYS A 17 -10.54 -12.92 -4.28
C CYS A 17 -9.90 -11.79 -3.45
N TYR A 18 -10.74 -10.87 -2.94
CA TYR A 18 -10.33 -9.81 -2.03
C TYR A 18 -11.52 -9.27 -1.23
N HIS A 19 -11.24 -8.59 -0.12
CA HIS A 19 -12.22 -7.83 0.65
C HIS A 19 -12.09 -6.34 0.38
N GLY A 20 -13.22 -5.63 0.31
CA GLY A 20 -13.26 -4.22 -0.10
C GLY A 20 -12.47 -3.27 0.81
N GLN A 21 -12.63 -3.37 2.14
CA GLN A 21 -11.94 -2.48 3.08
C GLN A 21 -10.40 -2.62 3.01
N PRO A 22 -9.79 -3.81 3.17
CA PRO A 22 -8.33 -3.97 3.00
C PRO A 22 -7.81 -3.60 1.61
N ALA A 23 -8.63 -3.74 0.57
CA ALA A 23 -8.28 -3.33 -0.79
C ALA A 23 -8.20 -1.81 -0.96
N THR A 24 -9.10 -1.08 -0.30
CA THR A 24 -9.06 0.39 -0.24
C THR A 24 -7.78 0.86 0.45
N ILE A 25 -7.43 0.25 1.59
CA ILE A 25 -6.22 0.58 2.35
C ILE A 25 -4.95 0.36 1.53
N TRP A 26 -4.87 -0.77 0.81
CA TRP A 26 -3.78 -1.01 -0.14
C TRP A 26 -3.67 0.09 -1.18
N SER A 27 -4.78 0.46 -1.82
CA SER A 27 -4.82 1.49 -2.86
C SER A 27 -4.38 2.86 -2.33
N LEU A 28 -4.75 3.20 -1.09
CA LEU A 28 -4.28 4.40 -0.40
C LEU A 28 -2.76 4.35 -0.16
N GLY A 29 -2.21 3.20 0.21
CA GLY A 29 -0.76 2.98 0.33
C GLY A 29 -0.01 3.21 -0.98
N ILE A 30 -0.54 2.67 -2.10
CA ILE A 30 0.04 2.87 -3.45
C ILE A 30 0.03 4.36 -3.81
N LEU A 31 -1.11 5.04 -3.61
CA LEU A 31 -1.27 6.45 -3.90
C LEU A 31 -0.32 7.31 -3.05
N LEU A 32 -0.26 7.07 -1.74
CA LEU A 32 0.60 7.81 -0.85
C LEU A 32 2.07 7.65 -1.23
N HIS A 33 2.51 6.41 -1.50
CA HIS A 33 3.85 6.16 -2.02
C HIS A 33 4.11 6.96 -3.30
N HIS A 34 3.19 6.94 -4.26
CA HIS A 34 3.33 7.70 -5.50
C HIS A 34 3.50 9.20 -5.25
N LEU A 35 2.70 9.78 -4.37
CA LEU A 35 2.76 11.20 -4.04
C LEU A 35 4.09 11.58 -3.39
N VAL A 36 4.62 10.77 -2.47
CA VAL A 36 5.85 11.12 -1.74
C VAL A 36 7.12 10.74 -2.49
N CYS A 37 7.13 9.64 -3.25
CA CYS A 37 8.30 9.17 -3.99
C CYS A 37 8.36 9.71 -5.43
N GLY A 38 7.23 10.09 -6.04
CA GLY A 38 7.11 10.52 -7.43
C GLY A 38 7.01 9.37 -8.45
N HIS A 39 6.92 8.12 -7.98
CA HIS A 39 6.76 6.92 -8.81
C HIS A 39 5.95 5.85 -8.09
N LEU A 40 5.33 4.96 -8.84
CA LEU A 40 4.61 3.82 -8.27
C LEU A 40 5.59 2.86 -7.58
N PRO A 41 5.18 2.21 -6.47
CA PRO A 41 6.02 1.24 -5.77
C PRO A 41 6.22 -0.04 -6.58
N PHE A 42 5.22 -0.45 -7.35
CA PHE A 42 5.22 -1.68 -8.14
C PHE A 42 4.87 -1.40 -9.60
N LYS A 43 5.49 -2.13 -10.53
CA LYS A 43 5.23 -2.02 -11.97
C LYS A 43 4.65 -3.30 -12.56
N THR A 44 4.93 -4.44 -11.92
CA THR A 44 4.53 -5.76 -12.38
C THR A 44 3.79 -6.53 -11.30
N ARG A 45 3.10 -7.62 -11.68
CA ARG A 45 2.43 -8.51 -10.72
C ARG A 45 3.44 -9.18 -9.80
N GLU A 46 4.62 -9.46 -10.33
CA GLU A 46 5.73 -10.08 -9.62
C GLU A 46 6.29 -9.12 -8.55
N ASP A 47 6.38 -7.82 -8.85
CA ASP A 47 6.80 -6.81 -7.86
C ASP A 47 5.78 -6.70 -6.73
N ILE A 48 4.48 -6.70 -7.06
CA ILE A 48 3.38 -6.66 -6.08
C ILE A 48 3.48 -7.84 -5.12
N VAL A 49 3.63 -9.06 -5.65
CA VAL A 49 3.72 -10.29 -4.82
C VAL A 49 5.01 -10.33 -3.99
N ARG A 50 6.11 -9.72 -4.45
CA ARG A 50 7.33 -9.58 -3.65
C ARG A 50 7.20 -8.56 -2.52
N GLY A 51 6.36 -7.54 -2.68
CA GLY A 51 6.10 -6.53 -1.64
C GLY A 51 7.32 -5.67 -1.26
N LEU A 52 8.35 -5.60 -2.11
CA LEU A 52 9.57 -4.83 -1.81
C LEU A 52 9.36 -3.34 -2.10
N LEU A 53 9.57 -2.51 -1.08
CA LEU A 53 9.40 -1.06 -1.14
C LEU A 53 10.73 -0.33 -1.07
N PHE A 54 10.88 0.71 -1.89
CA PHE A 54 12.06 1.57 -1.94
C PHE A 54 11.65 3.01 -1.65
N PHE A 55 12.34 3.65 -0.71
CA PHE A 55 12.06 5.02 -0.30
C PHE A 55 13.28 5.91 -0.52
N PRO A 56 13.13 7.10 -1.11
CA PRO A 56 14.23 8.06 -1.18
C PRO A 56 14.52 8.63 0.22
N PRO A 57 15.76 9.08 0.50
CA PRO A 57 16.17 9.55 1.83
C PRO A 57 15.32 10.70 2.41
N ARG A 58 14.61 11.43 1.54
CA ARG A 58 13.74 12.56 1.93
C ARG A 58 12.41 12.14 2.56
N VAL A 59 12.01 10.87 2.49
CA VAL A 59 10.73 10.40 3.06
C VAL A 59 10.95 10.03 4.54
N SER A 60 10.21 10.69 5.43
CA SER A 60 10.35 10.48 6.87
C SER A 60 10.02 9.05 7.28
N GLN A 61 10.61 8.58 8.39
CA GLN A 61 10.40 7.22 8.87
C GLN A 61 8.93 6.94 9.20
N GLU A 62 8.21 7.92 9.73
CA GLU A 62 6.78 7.78 10.02
C GLU A 62 5.95 7.64 8.74
N CYS A 63 6.31 8.36 7.66
CA CYS A 63 5.65 8.20 6.37
C CYS A 63 5.91 6.81 5.77
N GLN A 64 7.17 6.36 5.84
CA GLN A 64 7.53 5.02 5.36
C GLN A 64 6.81 3.93 6.15
N HIS A 65 6.68 4.09 7.48
CA HIS A 65 5.94 3.17 8.32
C HIS A 65 4.47 3.09 7.90
N LEU A 66 3.81 4.24 7.73
CA LEU A 66 2.41 4.29 7.29
C LEU A 66 2.21 3.58 5.95
N ILE A 67 3.08 3.85 4.97
CA ILE A 67 3.02 3.21 3.65
C ILE A 67 3.23 1.70 3.76
N ARG A 68 4.21 1.23 4.55
CA ARG A 68 4.44 -0.20 4.76
C ARG A 68 3.24 -0.87 5.40
N TRP A 69 2.59 -0.21 6.36
CA TRP A 69 1.42 -0.75 7.05
C TRP A 69 0.22 -0.90 6.11
N CYS A 70 -0.04 0.11 5.26
CA CYS A 70 -1.07 0.01 4.22
C CYS A 70 -0.77 -1.10 3.18
N LEU A 71 0.51 -1.31 2.87
CA LEU A 71 0.99 -2.26 1.88
C LEU A 71 1.43 -3.60 2.49
N CYS A 72 0.90 -3.96 3.65
CA CYS A 72 1.06 -5.30 4.21
C CYS A 72 0.51 -6.35 3.23
N MET A 73 1.28 -7.43 3.06
CA MET A 73 0.95 -8.51 2.13
C MET A 73 -0.28 -9.28 2.59
N ASP A 74 -0.38 -9.56 3.90
CA ASP A 74 -1.59 -10.10 4.50
C ASP A 74 -2.62 -8.96 4.66
N PRO A 75 -3.83 -9.07 4.08
CA PRO A 75 -4.90 -8.10 4.26
C PRO A 75 -5.32 -7.88 5.72
N ALA A 76 -5.13 -8.87 6.60
CA ALA A 76 -5.48 -8.77 8.02
C ALA A 76 -4.51 -7.89 8.83
N ASP A 77 -3.28 -7.72 8.34
CA ASP A 77 -2.26 -6.88 8.97
C ASP A 77 -2.33 -5.40 8.53
N ARG A 78 -3.24 -5.08 7.60
CA ARG A 78 -3.47 -3.70 7.13
C ARG A 78 -4.32 -2.93 8.15
N PRO A 79 -4.07 -1.62 8.34
CA PRO A 79 -4.87 -0.80 9.26
C PRO A 79 -6.31 -0.66 8.79
N CYS A 80 -7.24 -0.39 9.72
CA CYS A 80 -8.52 0.19 9.34
C CYS A 80 -8.39 1.70 9.05
N LEU A 81 -9.48 2.35 8.62
CA LEU A 81 -9.42 3.76 8.25
C LEU A 81 -9.23 4.64 9.49
N GLU A 82 -9.82 4.24 10.61
CA GLU A 82 -9.70 4.88 11.91
C GLU A 82 -8.24 4.83 12.39
N ASP A 83 -7.61 3.65 12.33
CA ASP A 83 -6.19 3.47 12.64
C ASP A 83 -5.28 4.37 11.79
N LEU A 84 -5.57 4.46 10.49
CA LEU A 84 -4.85 5.34 9.57
C LEU A 84 -4.91 6.79 10.05
N MET A 85 -6.12 7.29 10.35
CA MET A 85 -6.34 8.68 10.76
C MET A 85 -5.60 9.02 12.06
N GLU A 86 -5.45 8.08 12.98
CA GLU A 86 -4.72 8.27 14.23
C GLU A 86 -3.20 8.12 14.09
N HIS A 87 -2.71 7.65 12.94
CA HIS A 87 -1.29 7.45 12.72
C HIS A 87 -0.50 8.77 12.84
N SER A 88 0.63 8.72 13.55
CA SER A 88 1.42 9.91 13.91
C SER A 88 1.93 10.73 12.72
N TRP A 89 1.94 10.18 11.51
CA TRP A 89 2.26 10.95 10.30
C TRP A 89 1.11 11.85 9.83
N LEU A 90 -0.15 11.46 10.02
CA LEU A 90 -1.33 12.28 9.67
C LEU A 90 -1.71 13.27 10.77
N GLN A 91 -1.26 13.03 12.01
CA GLN A 91 -1.51 13.90 13.16
C GLN A 91 -0.47 15.04 13.33
N LYS A 92 0.46 15.19 12.38
CA LYS A 92 1.43 16.29 12.33
C LYS A 92 0.94 17.40 11.41
#